data_AF-A0A7V4IX82-F1
#
_entry.id   AF-A0A7V4IX82-F1
#
_cell.length_a   1.000
_cell.length_b   1.000
_cell.length_c   1.000
_cell.angle_alpha   90.00
_cell.angle_beta   90.00
_cell.angle_gamma   90.00
#
_symmetry.space_group_name_H-M   'P 1'
#
loop_
_entity.id
_entity.type
_entity.pdbx_description
1 polymer ?
#
loop_
_entity_poly.entity_id
_entity_poly.type
_entity_poly.pdbx_seq_one_letter_code
_entity_poly.pdbx_strand_id
1 'polypeptide(L)'
;MSARSIGLDDRLQNYLLSVCGPHPEPLHRLREETASLPEARMQISREQGRLMMVLVRAIGARRALEIGTFTGYSALVVALALPEDGRLI
;
A
#
# COMPACT_ATOMS: atom_id res chain seq x y z
N MET A 1 -0.95 -13.42 1.57
CA MET A 1 -0.92 -12.01 1.99
C MET A 1 -2.04 -11.80 3.03
N SER A 2 -1.85 -10.90 3.99
CA SER A 2 -2.81 -10.61 5.06
C SER A 2 -3.20 -9.13 4.97
N ALA A 3 -4.48 -8.81 5.15
CA ALA A 3 -4.98 -7.44 5.16
C ALA A 3 -4.59 -6.66 6.44
N ARG A 4 -3.93 -7.32 7.40
CA ARG A 4 -3.50 -6.77 8.69
C ARG A 4 -2.07 -7.22 9.03
N SER A 5 -1.42 -6.44 9.89
CA SER A 5 -0.10 -6.74 10.42
C SER A 5 -0.10 -7.95 11.38
N ILE A 6 0.99 -8.72 11.35
CA ILE A 6 1.16 -9.93 12.15
C ILE A 6 1.41 -9.54 13.62
N GLY A 7 0.71 -10.20 14.55
CA GLY A 7 0.97 -10.04 15.99
C GLY A 7 0.39 -8.77 16.62
N LEU A 8 -0.43 -7.99 15.89
CA LEU A 8 -1.13 -6.84 16.45
C LEU A 8 -2.56 -7.24 16.84
N ASP A 9 -2.98 -6.89 18.06
CA ASP A 9 -4.38 -6.92 18.43
C ASP A 9 -5.16 -5.76 17.76
N ASP A 10 -6.49 -5.79 17.84
CA ASP A 10 -7.34 -4.78 17.21
C ASP A 10 -7.06 -3.36 17.76
N ARG A 11 -6.74 -3.25 19.06
CA ARG A 11 -6.46 -1.96 19.69
C ARG A 11 -5.20 -1.32 19.11
N LEU A 12 -4.13 -2.10 19.00
CA LEU A 12 -2.84 -1.64 18.50
C LEU A 12 -2.88 -1.43 16.98
N GLN A 13 -3.60 -2.28 16.25
CA GLN A 13 -3.86 -2.09 14.82
C GLN A 13 -4.59 -0.76 14.57
N ASN A 14 -5.66 -0.48 15.31
CA ASN A 14 -6.41 0.76 15.17
C ASN A 14 -5.57 1.98 15.56
N TYR A 15 -4.77 1.87 16.63
CA TYR A 15 -3.82 2.92 17.00
C TYR A 15 -2.84 3.21 15.86
N LEU A 16 -2.20 2.19 15.30
CA LEU A 16 -1.27 2.34 14.17
C LEU A 16 -1.95 3.06 12.99
N LEU A 17 -3.15 2.62 12.60
CA LEU A 17 -3.90 3.22 11.48
C LEU A 17 -4.32 4.67 11.75
N SER A 18 -4.51 5.06 13.01
CA SER A 18 -4.82 6.43 13.41
C SER A 18 -3.62 7.37 13.27
N VAL A 19 -2.40 6.88 13.50
CA VAL A 19 -1.16 7.67 13.45
C VAL A 19 -0.62 7.78 12.02
N CYS A 20 -0.85 6.79 11.15
CA CYS A 20 -0.32 6.79 9.78
C CYS A 20 -0.87 7.91 8.86
N GLY A 21 -1.90 8.64 9.28
CA GLY A 21 -2.51 9.75 8.52
C GLY A 21 -3.29 9.27 7.28
N PRO A 22 -4.20 10.09 6.72
CA PRO A 22 -5.12 9.66 5.66
C PRO A 22 -4.39 9.14 4.41
N HIS A 23 -4.98 8.15 3.74
CA HIS A 23 -4.48 7.66 2.46
C HIS A 23 -5.01 8.53 1.32
N PRO A 24 -4.23 8.76 0.25
CA PRO A 24 -4.72 9.46 -0.93
C PRO A 24 -6.00 8.81 -1.48
N GLU A 25 -6.94 9.63 -1.94
CA GLU A 25 -8.26 9.19 -2.41
C GLU A 25 -8.22 8.05 -3.45
N PRO A 26 -7.32 8.03 -4.45
CA PRO A 26 -7.23 6.91 -5.39
C PRO A 26 -6.94 5.57 -4.73
N LEU A 27 -6.13 5.57 -3.67
CA LEU A 27 -5.80 4.36 -2.91
C LEU A 27 -6.95 3.90 -2.04
N HIS A 28 -7.78 4.82 -1.53
CA HIS A 28 -8.97 4.47 -0.77
C HIS A 28 -9.98 3.75 -1.66
N ARG A 29 -10.37 4.39 -2.78
CA ARG A 29 -11.31 3.80 -3.75
C ARG A 29 -10.86 2.45 -4.28
N LEU A 30 -9.58 2.29 -4.61
CA LEU A 30 -9.05 1.01 -5.09
C LEU A 30 -9.20 -0.12 -4.06
N ARG A 31 -9.04 0.18 -2.76
CA ARG A 31 -9.23 -0.82 -1.71
C ARG A 31 -10.70 -1.20 -1.54
N GLU A 32 -11.60 -0.24 -1.62
CA GLU A 32 -13.04 -0.49 -1.54
C GLU A 32 -13.47 -1.41 -2.69
N GLU A 33 -13.03 -1.11 -3.91
CA GLU A 33 -13.29 -1.96 -5.08
C GLU A 33 -12.71 -3.36 -4.88
N THR A 34 -11.44 -3.45 -4.46
CA THR A 34 -10.76 -4.73 -4.22
C THR A 34 -11.44 -5.54 -3.12
N ALA A 35 -12.03 -4.89 -2.10
CA ALA A 35 -12.69 -5.57 -0.99
C ALA A 35 -13.96 -6.33 -1.41
N SER A 36 -14.55 -6.00 -2.56
CA SER A 36 -15.69 -6.71 -3.14
C SER A 36 -15.33 -8.04 -3.80
N LEU A 37 -14.04 -8.26 -4.07
CA LEU A 37 -13.56 -9.46 -4.77
C LEU A 37 -13.40 -10.65 -3.80
N PRO A 38 -13.69 -11.89 -4.21
CA PRO A 38 -13.47 -13.07 -3.37
C PRO A 38 -12.00 -13.19 -2.90
N GLU A 39 -11.08 -12.73 -3.75
CA GLU A 39 -9.64 -12.82 -3.57
C GLU A 39 -9.05 -11.60 -2.85
N ALA A 40 -9.88 -10.73 -2.26
CA ALA A 40 -9.47 -9.48 -1.61
C ALA A 40 -8.31 -9.63 -0.61
N ARG A 41 -8.16 -10.79 0.02
CA ARG A 41 -7.04 -11.11 0.95
C ARG A 41 -5.66 -11.12 0.29
N MET A 42 -5.58 -11.12 -1.05
CA MET A 42 -4.31 -11.04 -1.79
C MET A 42 -3.66 -9.67 -1.70
N GLN A 43 -4.43 -8.61 -1.43
CA GLN A 43 -3.89 -7.25 -1.30
C GLN A 43 -3.07 -7.08 -0.02
N ILE A 44 -2.12 -6.14 -0.05
CA ILE A 44 -1.37 -5.71 1.15
C ILE A 44 -2.23 -4.85 2.09
N SER A 45 -1.83 -4.74 3.35
CA SER A 45 -2.41 -3.81 4.32
C SER A 45 -2.05 -2.35 4.03
N ARG A 46 -2.78 -1.40 4.64
CA ARG A 46 -2.55 0.04 4.44
C ARG A 46 -1.21 0.48 5.03
N GLU A 47 -0.88 -0.01 6.21
CA GLU A 47 0.38 0.26 6.90
C GLU A 47 1.60 -0.30 6.13
N GLN A 48 1.47 -1.46 5.49
CA GLN A 48 2.50 -1.98 4.58
C GLN A 48 2.71 -1.05 3.38
N GLY A 49 1.61 -0.57 2.77
CA GLY A 49 1.71 0.43 1.70
C GLY A 49 2.44 1.70 2.15
N ARG A 50 2.13 2.18 3.36
CA ARG A 50 2.79 3.36 3.92
C ARG A 50 4.30 3.13 4.12
N LEU A 51 4.69 1.97 4.65
CA LEU A 51 6.09 1.59 4.77
C LEU A 51 6.80 1.58 3.41
N MET A 52 6.16 1.01 2.37
CA MET A 52 6.72 1.01 1.02
C MET A 52 6.96 2.43 0.50
N MET A 53 6.03 3.38 0.71
CA MET A 53 6.25 4.78 0.31
C MET A 53 7.48 5.39 1.00
N VAL A 54 7.66 5.11 2.30
CA VAL A 54 8.83 5.58 3.06
C VAL A 54 10.10 5.00 2.46
N LEU A 55 10.13 3.70 2.18
CA LEU A 55 11.30 3.03 1.60
C LEU A 55 11.64 3.58 0.21
N VAL A 56 10.65 3.69 -0.68
CA VAL A 56 10.82 4.24 -2.05
C VAL A 56 11.45 5.63 -2.01
N ARG A 57 10.96 6.49 -1.12
CA ARG A 57 11.48 7.85 -0.94
C ARG A 57 12.87 7.87 -0.29
N ALA A 58 13.07 7.06 0.75
CA ALA A 58 14.32 7.00 1.50
C ALA A 58 15.50 6.53 0.64
N ILE A 59 15.25 5.59 -0.28
CA ILE A 59 16.28 5.10 -1.21
C ILE A 59 16.39 5.96 -2.48
N GLY A 60 15.56 6.99 -2.63
CA GLY A 60 15.55 7.84 -3.83
C GLY A 60 15.24 7.07 -5.11
N ALA A 61 14.33 6.09 -5.07
CA ALA A 61 14.04 5.27 -6.23
C ALA A 61 13.47 6.10 -7.39
N ARG A 62 13.97 5.86 -8.60
CA ARG A 62 13.43 6.40 -9.86
C ARG A 62 12.84 5.31 -10.76
N ARG A 63 13.24 4.05 -10.55
CA ARG A 63 12.75 2.89 -11.30
C ARG A 63 12.39 1.79 -10.31
N ALA A 64 11.19 1.24 -10.45
CA ALA A 64 10.71 0.12 -9.65
C ALA A 64 10.18 -0.97 -10.58
N LEU A 65 10.28 -2.23 -10.14
CA LEU A 65 9.70 -3.40 -10.80
C LEU A 65 8.78 -4.08 -9.79
N GLU A 66 7.52 -4.31 -10.16
CA GLU A 66 6.59 -5.06 -9.34
C GLU A 66 6.30 -6.44 -9.97
N ILE A 67 6.59 -7.50 -9.23
CA ILE A 67 6.26 -8.88 -9.65
C ILE A 67 5.11 -9.37 -8.76
N GLY A 68 3.93 -9.49 -9.37
CA GLY A 68 2.68 -9.84 -8.68
C GLY A 68 1.90 -8.60 -8.26
N THR A 69 1.11 -8.06 -9.19
CA THR A 69 0.40 -6.78 -9.03
C THR A 69 -1.01 -6.91 -8.43
N PHE A 70 -1.66 -8.06 -8.61
CA PHE A 70 -3.09 -8.26 -8.29
C PHE A 70 -3.95 -7.09 -8.83
N THR A 71 -4.71 -6.41 -7.98
CA THR A 71 -5.52 -5.23 -8.35
C THR A 71 -4.73 -3.92 -8.42
N GLY A 72 -3.42 -3.93 -8.12
CA GLY A 72 -2.53 -2.79 -8.30
C GLY A 72 -2.41 -1.84 -7.12
N TYR A 73 -2.86 -2.22 -5.92
CA TYR A 73 -2.73 -1.35 -4.74
C TYR A 73 -1.26 -1.06 -4.38
N SER A 74 -0.40 -2.07 -4.34
CA SER A 74 1.05 -1.91 -4.14
C SER A 74 1.70 -1.09 -5.26
N ALA A 75 1.34 -1.39 -6.51
CA ALA A 75 1.83 -0.65 -7.66
C ALA A 75 1.48 0.85 -7.56
N LEU A 76 0.24 1.18 -7.21
CA LEU A 76 -0.20 2.56 -7.06
C LEU A 76 0.51 3.26 -5.89
N VAL A 77 0.71 2.55 -4.77
CA VAL A 77 1.50 3.05 -3.63
C VAL A 77 2.91 3.43 -4.05
N VAL A 78 3.59 2.55 -4.81
CA VAL A 78 4.96 2.79 -5.28
C VAL A 78 4.98 3.94 -6.28
N ALA A 79 4.06 3.95 -7.26
CA ALA A 79 3.96 5.00 -8.27
C ALA A 79 3.76 6.39 -7.64
N LEU A 80 2.94 6.51 -6.59
CA LEU A 80 2.72 7.77 -5.86
C LEU A 80 3.91 8.20 -4.98
N ALA A 81 4.87 7.31 -4.74
CA ALA A 81 6.06 7.61 -3.96
C ALA A 81 7.29 7.93 -4.82
N LEU A 82 7.29 7.52 -6.09
CA LEU A 82 8.30 7.88 -7.08
C LEU A 82 8.23 9.39 -7.41
N PRO A 83 9.34 9.99 -7.88
CA PRO A 83 9.30 11.33 -8.45
C PRO A 83 8.49 11.36 -9.76
N GLU A 84 8.14 12.55 -10.26
CA GLU A 84 7.32 12.71 -11.48
C GLU A 84 7.93 12.05 -12.72
N ASP A 85 9.27 12.02 -12.82
CA ASP A 85 10.01 11.34 -13.89
C ASP A 85 10.28 9.85 -13.59
N GLY A 86 9.76 9.34 -12.47
CA GLY A 86 9.92 7.98 -12.04
C GLY A 86 9.06 7.00 -12.83
N ARG A 87 9.50 5.74 -12.91
CA ARG A 87 8.82 4.69 -13.66
C ARG A 87 8.67 3.41 -12.86
N LEU A 88 7.44 2.94 -12.76
CA LEU A 88 7.12 1.59 -12.33
C LEU A 88 6.95 0.70 -13.57
N ILE A 89 7.49 -0.51 -13.50
CA ILE A 89 7.40 -1.57 -14.52
C ILE A 89 6.67 -2.77 -13.90
#